data_AF-A0A9D7E8Y5-F1
#
_entry.id   AF-A0A9D7E8Y5-F1
#
_cell.length_a   1.000
_cell.length_b   1.000
_cell.length_c   1.000
_cell.angle_alpha   90.00
_cell.angle_beta   90.00
_cell.angle_gamma   90.00
#
_symmetry.space_group_name_H-M   'P 1'
#
loop_
_entity.id
_entity.type
_entity.pdbx_description
1 polymer ?
#
loop_
_entity_poly.entity_id
_entity_poly.type
_entity_poly.pdbx_seq_one_letter_code
_entity_poly.pdbx_strand_id
1 'polypeptide(L)'
;MLKGNYWDRYRGYDLDRDGKGDVPYRPFGLFALVTERMPYAMVLSRSLMVQLLDQSERLLPSLTPKSLEDLSPLMHPPAAAAAGGPHVSLLTR
;
A
#
# COMPACT_ATOMS: atom_id res chain seq x y z
N MET A 1 -1.51 4.16 -12.05
CA MET A 1 -0.69 2.95 -11.81
C MET A 1 0.35 3.33 -10.76
N LEU A 2 0.35 2.65 -9.61
CA LEU A 2 1.40 2.84 -8.59
C LEU A 2 2.62 2.02 -9.06
N LYS A 3 3.74 2.67 -9.37
CA LYS A 3 4.99 2.01 -9.76
C LYS A 3 6.16 2.83 -9.23
N GLY A 4 7.15 2.16 -8.64
CA GLY A 4 8.41 2.80 -8.24
C GLY A 4 8.29 3.72 -7.02
N ASN A 5 7.33 3.47 -6.14
CA ASN A 5 7.25 4.19 -4.87
C ASN A 5 8.08 3.49 -3.80
N TYR A 6 8.65 4.30 -2.90
CA TYR A 6 9.24 3.79 -1.66
C TYR A 6 8.16 3.72 -0.58
N TRP A 7 8.09 2.57 0.08
CA TRP A 7 7.15 2.33 1.19
C TRP A 7 7.93 1.93 2.42
N ASP A 8 7.87 2.77 3.45
CA ASP A 8 8.47 2.56 4.76
C ASP A 8 8.10 1.21 5.40
N ARG A 9 6.89 0.72 5.12
CA ARG A 9 6.37 -0.56 5.63
C ARG A 9 6.54 -1.74 4.66
N TYR A 10 7.16 -1.55 3.49
CA TYR A 10 7.43 -2.67 2.59
C TYR A 10 8.46 -3.63 3.20
N ARG A 11 8.15 -4.92 3.16
CA ARG A 11 9.00 -6.01 3.68
C ARG A 11 9.16 -7.16 2.69
N GLY A 12 8.96 -6.90 1.41
CA GLY A 12 9.16 -7.94 0.40
C GLY A 12 10.64 -8.18 0.11
N TYR A 13 10.89 -9.07 -0.83
CA TYR A 13 12.23 -9.53 -1.17
C TYR A 13 12.68 -8.94 -2.51
N ASP A 14 14.00 -8.85 -2.67
CA ASP A 14 14.71 -8.47 -3.89
C ASP A 14 15.72 -9.60 -4.17
N LEU A 15 15.36 -10.52 -5.07
CA LEU A 15 16.14 -11.71 -5.41
C LEU A 15 17.16 -11.43 -6.51
N ASP A 16 16.88 -10.48 -7.41
CA ASP A 16 17.73 -10.13 -8.55
C ASP A 16 18.71 -8.98 -8.25
N ARG A 17 18.56 -8.33 -7.08
CA ARG A 17 19.38 -7.24 -6.55
C ARG A 17 19.32 -5.98 -7.39
N ASP A 18 18.17 -5.70 -8.02
CA ASP A 18 17.98 -4.50 -8.83
C ASP A 18 17.53 -3.27 -8.01
N GLY A 19 17.31 -3.43 -6.70
CA GLY A 19 16.86 -2.38 -5.79
C GLY A 19 15.35 -2.15 -5.78
N LYS A 20 14.58 -2.97 -6.50
CA LYS A 20 13.12 -3.04 -6.46
C LYS A 20 12.69 -4.36 -5.81
N GLY A 21 11.49 -4.33 -5.26
CA GLY A 21 10.87 -5.50 -4.66
C GLY A 21 10.21 -6.37 -5.72
N ASP A 22 10.47 -7.67 -5.67
CA ASP A 22 9.82 -8.70 -6.50
C ASP A 22 8.37 -8.97 -6.07
N VAL A 23 8.02 -8.59 -4.83
CA VAL A 23 6.70 -8.81 -4.26
C VAL A 23 5.87 -7.53 -4.42
N PRO A 24 4.68 -7.61 -5.05
CA PRO A 24 3.80 -6.45 -5.13
C PRO A 24 3.43 -5.92 -3.74
N TYR A 25 3.49 -4.61 -3.56
CA TYR A 25 3.06 -3.96 -2.32
C TYR A 25 1.64 -3.43 -2.44
N ARG A 26 0.79 -3.75 -1.46
CA ARG A 26 -0.57 -3.20 -1.31
C ARG A 26 -0.59 -2.15 -0.21
N PRO A 27 -0.57 -0.85 -0.53
CA PRO A 27 -0.71 0.19 0.48
C PRO A 27 -2.11 0.22 1.12
N PHE A 28 -3.13 -0.31 0.42
CA PHE A 28 -4.53 -0.24 0.83
C PHE A 28 -5.22 -1.61 0.67
N GLY A 29 -5.97 -2.02 1.70
CA GLY A 29 -6.85 -3.19 1.65
C GLY A 29 -8.24 -2.84 1.09
N LEU A 30 -9.12 -3.84 1.00
CA LEU A 30 -10.49 -3.75 0.49
C LEU A 30 -11.32 -2.67 1.20
N PHE A 31 -11.09 -2.47 2.50
CA PHE A 31 -11.77 -1.43 3.28
C PHE A 31 -11.54 -0.01 2.72
N ALA A 32 -10.39 0.25 2.08
CA ALA A 32 -10.13 1.54 1.47
C ALA A 32 -11.13 1.89 0.37
N LEU A 33 -11.56 0.89 -0.42
CA LEU A 33 -12.59 1.05 -1.46
C LEU A 33 -13.95 1.41 -0.86
N VAL A 34 -14.25 0.86 0.33
CA VAL A 34 -15.47 1.18 1.07
C VAL A 34 -15.42 2.63 1.53
N THR A 35 -14.30 3.07 2.12
CA THR A 35 -14.13 4.45 2.59
C THR A 35 -14.09 5.48 1.46
N GLU A 36 -13.61 5.10 0.28
CA GLU A 36 -13.61 5.95 -0.91
C GLU A 36 -15.04 6.34 -1.33
N ARG A 37 -15.98 5.40 -1.23
CA ARG A 37 -17.40 5.64 -1.53
C ARG A 37 -18.19 6.17 -0.35
N MET A 38 -17.81 5.80 0.87
CA MET A 38 -18.50 6.13 2.11
C MET A 38 -17.50 6.66 3.14
N PRO A 39 -17.19 7.98 3.12
CA PRO A 39 -16.17 8.54 4.01
C PRO A 39 -16.51 8.35 5.50
N TYR A 40 -17.79 8.30 5.87
CA TYR A 40 -18.24 8.02 7.24
C TYR A 40 -17.83 6.64 7.75
N ALA A 41 -17.59 5.68 6.84
CA ALA A 41 -17.15 4.33 7.21
C ALA A 41 -15.79 4.36 7.92
N MET A 42 -15.00 5.44 7.79
CA MET A 42 -13.71 5.61 8.47
C MET A 42 -13.79 5.44 10.00
N VAL A 43 -14.96 5.70 10.61
CA VAL A 43 -15.20 5.41 12.05
C VAL A 43 -15.01 3.92 12.39
N LEU A 44 -15.23 3.02 11.42
CA LEU A 44 -15.10 1.57 11.59
C LEU A 44 -13.67 1.08 11.37
N SER A 45 -12.71 1.94 10.98
CA SER A 45 -11.33 1.56 10.65
C SER A 45 -10.62 0.77 11.76
N ARG A 46 -10.98 1.01 13.02
CA ARG A 46 -10.42 0.31 14.19
C ARG A 46 -11.34 -0.78 14.75
N SER A 47 -12.45 -1.07 14.09
CA SER A 47 -13.37 -2.12 14.51
C SER A 47 -12.77 -3.51 14.31
N LEU A 48 -13.28 -4.50 15.06
CA LEU A 48 -12.91 -5.91 14.88
C LEU A 48 -13.25 -6.39 13.46
N MET A 49 -14.34 -5.90 12.87
CA MET A 49 -14.76 -6.28 11.52
C MET A 49 -13.71 -5.93 10.46
N VAL A 50 -13.13 -4.73 10.52
CA VAL A 50 -12.08 -4.31 9.58
C VAL A 50 -10.80 -5.12 9.78
N GLN A 51 -10.44 -5.44 11.03
CA GLN A 51 -9.29 -6.29 11.31
C GLN A 51 -9.45 -7.71 10.74
N LEU A 52 -10.65 -8.30 10.86
CA LEU A 52 -10.96 -9.59 10.28
C LEU A 52 -10.96 -9.54 8.75
N LEU A 53 -11.48 -8.46 8.17
CA LEU A 53 -11.46 -8.23 6.73
C LEU A 53 -10.00 -8.19 6.22
N ASP A 54 -9.14 -7.37 6.83
CA ASP A 54 -7.72 -7.26 6.47
C ASP A 54 -6.98 -8.60 6.57
N GLN A 55 -7.32 -9.45 7.56
CA GLN A 55 -6.76 -10.80 7.66
C GLN A 55 -7.30 -11.73 6.57
N SER A 56 -8.60 -11.64 6.25
CA SER A 56 -9.22 -12.47 5.21
C SER A 56 -8.65 -12.20 3.81
N GLU A 57 -8.22 -10.97 3.53
CA GLU A 57 -7.56 -10.61 2.26
C GLU A 57 -6.24 -11.38 2.02
N ARG A 58 -5.58 -11.84 3.09
CA ARG A 58 -4.40 -12.71 2.97
C ARG A 58 -4.76 -14.11 2.50
N LEU A 59 -5.96 -14.59 2.86
CA LEU A 59 -6.45 -15.91 2.50
C LEU A 59 -7.13 -15.89 1.12
N LEU A 60 -7.72 -14.76 0.73
CA LEU A 60 -8.50 -14.60 -0.49
C LEU A 60 -7.98 -13.44 -1.35
N PRO A 61 -6.75 -13.52 -1.88
CA PRO A 61 -6.14 -12.45 -2.66
C PRO A 61 -6.88 -12.15 -3.99
N SER A 62 -7.82 -12.99 -4.41
CA SER A 62 -8.68 -12.75 -5.57
C SER A 62 -9.82 -11.75 -5.32
N LEU A 63 -10.15 -11.46 -4.06
CA LEU A 63 -11.23 -10.53 -3.69
C LEU A 63 -10.83 -9.06 -3.77
N THR A 64 -9.56 -8.75 -3.52
CA THR A 64 -9.05 -7.39 -3.60
C THR A 64 -8.69 -7.09 -5.07
N PRO A 65 -9.28 -6.03 -5.69
CA PRO A 65 -8.99 -5.70 -7.08
C PRO A 65 -7.50 -5.33 -7.25
N LYS A 66 -6.86 -5.93 -8.27
CA LYS A 66 -5.42 -5.78 -8.58
C LYS A 66 -4.97 -4.35 -8.90
N SER A 67 -5.89 -3.39 -9.03
CA SER A 67 -5.55 -2.02 -9.44
C SER A 67 -4.85 -1.20 -8.35
N LEU A 68 -4.81 -1.70 -7.11
CA LEU A 68 -4.24 -1.04 -5.93
C LEU A 68 -2.90 -1.63 -5.49
N GLU A 69 -2.19 -2.33 -6.39
CA GLU A 69 -0.86 -2.89 -6.12
C GLU A 69 0.22 -2.03 -6.77
N ASP A 70 1.31 -1.79 -6.05
CA ASP A 70 2.58 -1.35 -6.62
C ASP A 70 3.38 -2.58 -7.01
N LEU A 71 3.58 -2.81 -8.31
CA LEU A 71 4.24 -4.00 -8.84
C LEU A 71 5.77 -3.97 -8.70
N SER A 72 6.35 -2.80 -8.41
CA SER A 72 7.80 -2.63 -8.34
C SER A 72 8.15 -1.60 -7.25
N PRO A 73 7.85 -1.90 -5.98
CA PRO A 73 8.17 -1.02 -4.86
C PRO A 73 9.69 -0.88 -4.70
N LEU A 74 10.18 0.29 -4.31
CA LEU A 74 11.61 0.50 -4.06
C LEU A 74 12.03 -0.09 -2.71
N MET A 75 13.18 -0.77 -2.67
CA MET A 75 13.76 -1.31 -1.43
C MET A 75 14.35 -0.22 -0.53
N HIS A 76 14.80 0.88 -1.13
CA HIS A 76 15.45 1.99 -0.45
C HIS A 76 14.77 3.33 -0.78
N PRO A 77 14.80 4.30 0.16
CA PRO A 77 14.31 5.62 -0.12
C PRO A 77 15.13 6.23 -1.27
N PRO A 78 14.49 6.89 -2.26
CA PRO A 78 15.22 7.58 -3.31
C PRO A 78 16.11 8.66 -2.70
N ALA A 79 17.28 8.91 -3.30
CA ALA A 79 18.31 9.80 -2.74
C ALA A 79 17.80 11.22 -2.37
N ALA A 80 16.74 11.69 -3.04
CA ALA A 80 16.08 12.96 -2.74
C ALA A 80 15.23 12.95 -1.44
N ALA A 81 14.78 11.79 -0.97
CA ALA A 81 13.97 11.65 0.25
C ALA A 81 14.81 11.44 1.54
N ALA A 82 16.08 11.04 1.40
CA ALA A 82 16.99 10.83 2.53
C ALA A 82 17.58 12.13 3.10
N ALA A 83 17.50 13.24 2.36
CA ALA A 83 17.81 14.58 2.83
C ALA A 83 16.50 15.26 3.25
N GLY A 84 16.30 15.49 4.55
CA GLY A 84 15.03 15.99 5.11
C GLY A 84 14.37 17.10 4.29
N GLY A 85 13.20 16.81 3.74
CA GLY A 85 12.35 17.70 2.93
C GLY A 85 10.94 17.08 2.79
N PRO A 86 9.87 17.89 2.72
CA PRO A 86 8.58 17.60 3.34
C PRO A 86 7.86 16.40 2.72
N HIS A 87 7.10 15.68 3.56
CA HIS A 87 6.09 14.71 3.14
C HIS A 87 5.15 15.33 2.10
N VAL A 88 5.43 15.13 0.81
CA VAL A 88 4.49 15.44 -0.26
C VAL A 88 3.50 14.29 -0.32
N SER A 89 2.48 14.38 0.54
CA SER A 89 1.21 13.70 0.34
C SER A 89 0.63 14.18 -0.98
N LEU A 90 0.86 13.43 -2.06
CA LEU A 90 0.15 13.62 -3.33
C LEU A 90 -1.28 13.08 -3.20
N LEU A 91 -2.11 13.84 -2.50
CA LEU A 91 -3.57 13.80 -2.54
C LEU A 91 -4.07 15.24 -2.54
N THR A 92 -4.11 15.86 -3.73
CA THR A 92 -5.09 16.88 -4.16
C THR A 92 -4.75 17.26 -5.60
N ARG A 93 -5.45 16.69 -6.57
CA ARG A 93 -6.48 17.42 -7.31
C ARG A 93 -7.37 16.45 -8.09
#